data_AF-A0A7W8QPT5-F1
#
_entry.id   AF-A0A7W8QPT5-F1
#
_cell.length_a   1.000
_cell.length_b   1.000
_cell.length_c   1.000
_cell.angle_alpha   90.00
_cell.angle_beta   90.00
_cell.angle_gamma   90.00
#
_symmetry.space_group_name_H-M   'P 1'
#
loop_
_entity.id
_entity.type
_entity.pdbx_description
1 polymer ?
#
loop_
_entity_poly.entity_id
_entity_poly.type
_entity_poly.pdbx_seq_one_letter_code
_entity_poly.pdbx_strand_id
1 'polypeptide(L)' 'MPVSAERNDYESAVPQVRAYLARFERAIARTWSAHAGEPYDAVRRALVEALRAEGAESAPRQVIDEVAERISAGKEPFR' A
#
# COMPACT_ATOMS: atom_id res chain seq x y z
N MET A 1 37.30 -6.19 10.85
CA MET A 1 36.13 -6.06 9.96
C MET A 1 34.90 -6.61 10.69
N PRO A 2 34.03 -5.79 11.30
CA PRO A 2 32.81 -6.30 11.91
C PRO A 2 31.64 -6.16 10.91
N VAL A 3 31.27 -7.28 10.29
CA VAL A 3 30.00 -7.45 9.54
C VAL A 3 29.10 -8.30 10.43
N SER A 4 28.38 -7.69 11.36
CA SER A 4 27.45 -8.41 12.24
C SER A 4 26.24 -7.59 12.73
N ALA A 5 26.26 -6.25 12.62
CA ALA A 5 25.11 -5.42 12.99
C ALA A 5 23.98 -5.49 11.95
N GLU A 6 24.30 -5.51 10.66
CA GLU A 6 23.31 -5.45 9.57
C GLU A 6 22.32 -6.63 9.52
N ARG A 7 22.70 -7.81 10.04
CA ARG A 7 21.83 -9.00 10.04
C ARG A 7 20.68 -8.89 11.05
N ASN A 8 20.95 -8.32 12.22
CA ASN A 8 20.00 -8.28 13.34
C ASN A 8 18.90 -7.23 13.15
N ASP A 9 19.26 -6.08 12.56
CA ASP A 9 18.31 -5.03 12.20
C ASP A 9 17.35 -5.48 11.08
N TYR A 10 17.85 -6.24 10.10
CA TYR A 10 17.01 -6.76 9.02
C TYR A 10 16.00 -7.80 9.53
N GLU A 11 16.43 -8.74 10.39
CA GLU A 11 15.57 -9.78 10.97
C GLU A 11 14.48 -9.19 11.88
N SER A 12 14.80 -8.12 12.63
CA SER A 12 13.85 -7.38 13.47
C SER A 12 12.90 -6.46 12.69
N ALA A 13 13.27 -6.05 11.47
CA ALA A 13 12.41 -5.25 10.59
C ALA A 13 11.33 -6.09 9.90
N VAL A 14 11.51 -7.41 9.75
CA VAL A 14 10.57 -8.30 9.05
C VAL A 14 9.13 -8.20 9.61
N PRO A 15 8.87 -8.23 10.92
CA PRO A 15 7.51 -8.11 11.46
C PRO A 15 6.88 -6.73 11.20
N GLN A 16 7.67 -5.66 11.29
CA GLN A 16 7.19 -4.29 11.07
C GLN A 16 6.83 -4.07 9.61
N VAL A 17 7.67 -4.56 8.69
CA VAL A 17 7.40 -4.54 7.25
C VAL A 17 6.16 -5.36 6.91
N ARG A 18 5.97 -6.55 7.50
CA ARG A 18 4.74 -7.35 7.29
C ARG A 18 3.49 -6.64 7.80
N ALA A 19 3.55 -6.01 8.96
CA ALA A 19 2.42 -5.26 9.52
C ALA A 19 2.07 -4.06 8.64
N TYR A 20 3.07 -3.35 8.11
CA TYR A 20 2.89 -2.27 7.16
C TYR A 20 2.24 -2.77 5.86
N LEU A 21 2.75 -3.86 5.28
CA LEU A 21 2.18 -4.45 4.06
C LEU A 21 0.72 -4.89 4.26
N ALA A 22 0.39 -5.51 5.40
CA ALA A 22 -1.00 -5.90 5.69
C ALA A 22 -1.95 -4.70 5.77
N ARG A 23 -1.52 -3.57 6.36
CA ARG A 23 -2.29 -2.32 6.38
C ARG A 23 -2.46 -1.74 4.97
N PHE A 24 -1.38 -1.76 4.18
CA PHE A 24 -1.38 -1.33 2.79
C PHE A 24 -2.36 -2.16 1.94
N GLU A 25 -2.30 -3.48 2.04
CA GLU A 25 -3.20 -4.41 1.35
C GLU A 25 -4.67 -4.19 1.74
N ARG A 26 -4.97 -3.95 3.01
CA ARG A 26 -6.33 -3.63 3.48
C ARG A 26 -6.85 -2.33 2.89
N ALA A 27 -6.04 -1.28 2.85
CA ALA A 27 -6.43 -0.01 2.24
C ALA A 27 -6.76 -0.19 0.76
N ILE A 28 -5.95 -0.96 0.04
CA ILE A 28 -6.17 -1.29 -1.38
C ILE A 28 -7.46 -2.08 -1.56
N ALA A 29 -7.66 -3.15 -0.80
CA ALA A 29 -8.83 -4.01 -0.91
C ALA A 29 -10.14 -3.23 -0.64
N ARG A 30 -10.12 -2.37 0.38
CA ARG A 30 -11.25 -1.49 0.71
C ARG A 30 -11.54 -0.49 -0.41
N THR A 31 -10.50 0.14 -0.96
CA THR A 31 -10.63 1.10 -2.06
C THR A 31 -11.15 0.42 -3.31
N TRP A 32 -10.63 -0.75 -3.65
CA TRP A 32 -11.09 -1.53 -4.81
C TRP A 32 -12.55 -1.94 -4.67
N SER A 33 -12.95 -2.47 -3.52
CA SER A 33 -14.35 -2.89 -3.29
C SER A 33 -15.36 -1.74 -3.40
N ALA A 34 -14.95 -0.50 -3.14
CA ALA A 34 -15.83 0.66 -3.14
C ALA A 34 -15.76 1.51 -4.41
N HIS A 35 -14.59 1.54 -5.08
CA HIS A 35 -14.29 2.50 -6.15
C HIS A 35 -13.75 1.86 -7.44
N ALA A 36 -13.80 0.52 -7.58
CA ALA A 36 -13.38 -0.13 -8.82
C ALA A 36 -14.17 0.40 -10.03
N GLY A 37 -13.45 0.77 -11.09
CA GLY A 37 -14.04 1.34 -12.31
C GLY A 37 -14.40 2.82 -12.22
N GLU A 38 -14.19 3.47 -11.07
CA GLU A 38 -14.36 4.92 -10.96
C GLU A 38 -13.18 5.70 -11.60
N PRO A 39 -13.36 7.01 -11.89
CA PRO A 39 -12.28 7.83 -12.41
C PRO A 39 -11.05 7.86 -11.50
N TYR A 40 -9.87 7.86 -12.10
CA TYR A 40 -8.59 7.88 -11.41
C TYR A 40 -8.52 8.89 -10.25
N ASP A 41 -8.95 10.13 -10.44
CA ASP A 41 -8.92 11.16 -9.39
C ASP A 41 -9.80 10.82 -8.17
N ALA A 42 -10.93 10.13 -8.38
CA ALA A 42 -11.79 9.67 -7.30
C ALA A 42 -11.12 8.51 -6.54
N VAL A 43 -10.64 7.53 -7.28
CA VAL A 43 -9.92 6.35 -6.74
C VAL A 43 -8.67 6.76 -5.97
N ARG A 44 -7.87 7.67 -6.52
CA ARG A 44 -6.63 8.16 -5.91
C ARG A 44 -6.88 8.87 -4.58
N ARG A 45 -7.93 9.70 -4.52
CA ARG A 45 -8.33 10.37 -3.27
C ARG A 45 -8.78 9.35 -2.23
N ALA A 46 -9.65 8.43 -2.61
CA ALA A 46 -10.12 7.35 -1.74
C ALA A 46 -8.98 6.46 -1.23
N LEU A 47 -8.01 6.14 -2.09
CA LEU A 47 -6.83 5.34 -1.73
C LEU A 47 -5.97 6.05 -0.69
N VAL A 48 -5.70 7.34 -0.87
CA VAL A 48 -4.90 8.12 0.09
C VAL A 48 -5.61 8.21 1.45
N GLU A 49 -6.93 8.40 1.45
CA GLU A 49 -7.72 8.40 2.69
C GLU A 49 -7.72 7.03 3.38
N ALA A 50 -7.87 5.94 2.62
CA ALA A 50 -7.79 4.58 3.15
C ALA A 50 -6.41 4.27 3.74
N LEU A 51 -5.34 4.68 3.06
CA LEU A 51 -3.97 4.51 3.54
C LEU A 51 -3.72 5.28 4.84
N ARG A 52 -4.20 6.53 4.94
CA ARG A 52 -4.12 7.30 6.18
C ARG A 52 -4.90 6.63 7.31
N ALA A 53 -6.12 6.13 7.04
CA ALA A 53 -6.93 5.45 8.04
C ALA A 53 -6.27 4.17 8.58
N GLU A 54 -5.53 3.46 7.75
CA GLU A 54 -4.79 2.25 8.12
C GLU A 54 -3.38 2.55 8.69
N GLY A 55 -2.96 3.82 8.73
CA GLY A 55 -1.61 4.21 9.19
C GLY A 55 -0.48 3.80 8.23
N ALA A 56 -0.78 3.75 6.93
CA ALA A 56 0.12 3.40 5.83
C ALA A 56 0.37 4.58 4.86
N GLU A 57 0.29 5.82 5.36
CA GLU A 57 0.47 7.04 4.56
C GLU A 57 1.90 7.23 4.01
N SER A 58 2.87 6.50 4.55
CA SER A 58 4.27 6.52 4.12
C SER A 58 4.52 5.86 2.75
N ALA A 59 3.47 5.37 2.08
CA ALA A 59 3.60 4.72 0.79
C ALA A 59 4.16 5.71 -0.25
N PRO A 60 5.13 5.31 -1.08
CA PRO A 60 5.66 6.17 -2.12
C PRO A 60 4.55 6.61 -3.08
N ARG A 61 4.56 7.89 -3.46
CA ARG A 61 3.55 8.45 -4.37
C ARG A 61 3.37 7.63 -5.64
N GLN A 62 4.47 7.17 -6.23
CA GLN A 62 4.44 6.35 -7.44
C GLN A 62 3.61 5.06 -7.24
N VAL A 63 3.77 4.39 -6.10
CA VAL A 63 3.02 3.17 -5.79
C VAL A 63 1.52 3.47 -5.62
N ILE A 64 1.19 4.60 -4.98
CA ILE A 64 -0.21 5.05 -4.84
C ILE A 64 -0.83 5.30 -6.21
N ASP A 65 -0.11 6.01 -7.08
CA ASP A 65 -0.58 6.36 -8.43
C ASP A 65 -0.79 5.08 -9.28
N GLU A 66 0.18 4.14 -9.29
CA GLU A 66 0.06 2.85 -10.01
C GLU A 66 -1.14 2.01 -9.54
N VAL A 67 -1.37 1.94 -8.22
CA VAL A 67 -2.50 1.19 -7.67
C VAL A 67 -3.83 1.87 -8.00
N ALA A 68 -3.89 3.20 -7.93
CA ALA A 68 -5.07 3.95 -8.29
C ALA A 68 -5.43 3.77 -9.78
N GLU A 69 -4.44 3.72 -10.67
CA GLU A 69 -4.66 3.41 -12.09
C GLU A 69 -5.24 2.00 -12.29
N ARG A 70 -4.72 0.99 -11.58
CA ARG A 70 -5.25 -0.38 -11.67
C ARG A 70 -6.69 -0.49 -11.19
N ILE A 71 -7.00 0.12 -10.05
CA ILE A 71 -8.35 0.11 -9.49
C ILE A 71 -9.32 0.88 -10.40
N SER A 72 -8.90 2.03 -10.92
CA SER A 72 -9.69 2.81 -11.89
C SER A 72 -9.96 2.01 -13.17
N ALA A 73 -8.99 1.23 -13.64
CA ALA A 73 -9.16 0.32 -14.77
C ALA A 73 -10.02 -0.93 -14.45
N GLY A 74 -10.53 -1.07 -13.22
CA GLY A 74 -11.30 -2.24 -12.77
C GLY A 74 -10.47 -3.53 -12.73
N LYS A 75 -9.14 -3.43 -12.78
CA LYS A 75 -8.24 -4.58 -12.71
C LYS A 75 -7.98 -4.91 -11.25
N GLU A 76 -8.01 -6.20 -10.91
CA GLU A 76 -7.64 -6.65 -9.57
C GLU A 76 -6.23 -6.14 -9.23
N PRO A 77 -6.02 -5.49 -8.07
CA PRO A 77 -4.74 -4.89 -7.73
C PRO A 77 -3.64 -5.90 -7.37
N PHE A 78 -4.00 -7.14 -7.02
CA PHE A 78 -3.08 -8.18 -6.53
C PHE A 78 -2.84 -9.34 -7.52
N ARG A 79 -3.36 -9.25 -8.76
CA ARG A 79 -3.30 -10.33 -9.75
C ARG A 79 -2.39 -10.02 -10.93
#